data_AF-F5ADY9-F1
#
_entry.id   AF-F5ADY9-F1
#
_cell.length_a   1.000
_cell.length_b   1.000
_cell.length_c   1.000
_cell.angle_alpha   90.00
_cell.angle_beta   90.00
_cell.angle_gamma   90.00
#
_symmetry.space_group_name_H-M   'P 1'
#
loop_
_entity.id
_entity.type
_entity.pdbx_description
1 polymer ?
#
loop_
_entity_poly.entity_id
_entity_poly.type
_entity_poly.pdbx_seq_one_letter_code
_entity_poly.pdbx_strand_id
1 'polypeptide(L)'
;VTWVEHVEFDDRAVHNIYKLLVNSGLAFGAKRWVATLDRQCERLASVMANNIPSGDVGVITTPEGRKSMLKLAERMVLSFCSGVGASTARTWTTLSGSGADDVRVMTRKSMDDPGRPPGIVLSAATSFWIPVQPKRVFDFLRDENSRSE
;
A
#
# COMPACT_ATOMS: atom_id res chain seq x y z
N VAL A 1 -10.87 9.49 22.36
CA VAL A 1 -9.91 10.59 22.61
C VAL A 1 -8.92 10.58 21.48
N THR A 2 -8.78 11.68 20.74
CA THR A 2 -7.81 11.82 19.64
C THR A 2 -6.77 12.83 20.09
N TRP A 3 -5.50 12.45 20.00
CA TRP A 3 -4.39 13.33 20.32
C TRP A 3 -3.49 13.49 19.11
N VAL A 4 -3.04 14.72 18.89
CA VAL A 4 -2.28 15.12 17.71
C VAL A 4 -0.98 15.74 18.19
N GLU A 5 0.14 15.12 17.84
CA GLU A 5 1.47 15.66 18.08
C GLU A 5 2.06 16.30 16.84
N HIS A 6 2.90 17.29 17.09
CA HIS A 6 3.79 17.84 16.09
C HIS A 6 5.15 17.17 16.26
N VAL A 7 5.63 16.54 15.20
CA VAL A 7 6.95 15.89 15.15
C VAL A 7 7.75 16.56 14.06
N GLU A 8 8.96 17.00 14.40
CA GLU A 8 9.93 17.48 13.42
C GLU A 8 10.64 16.30 12.78
N PHE A 9 10.81 16.35 11.46
CA PHE A 9 11.48 15.30 10.68
C PHE A 9 12.57 15.92 9.82
N ASP A 10 13.71 15.24 9.68
CA ASP A 10 14.79 15.65 8.79
C ASP A 10 14.42 15.37 7.32
N ASP A 11 14.06 16.43 6.60
CA ASP A 11 13.60 16.35 5.21
C ASP A 11 14.73 16.43 4.18
N ARG A 12 16.00 16.53 4.60
CA ARG A 12 17.16 16.72 3.70
C ARG A 12 17.33 15.59 2.70
N ALA A 13 16.94 14.37 3.06
CA ALA A 13 17.04 13.18 2.22
C ALA A 13 15.80 12.94 1.34
N VAL A 14 14.81 13.85 1.35
CA VAL A 14 13.57 13.68 0.58
C VAL A 14 13.83 13.95 -0.91
N HIS A 15 13.50 12.96 -1.75
CA HIS A 15 13.60 13.11 -3.20
C HIS A 15 12.66 14.21 -3.72
N ASN A 16 13.09 14.95 -4.75
CA ASN A 16 12.38 16.13 -5.27
C ASN A 16 10.91 15.85 -5.65
N ILE A 17 10.60 14.65 -6.16
CA ILE A 17 9.23 14.26 -6.53
C ILE A 17 8.27 14.21 -5.33
N TYR A 18 8.78 14.04 -4.11
CA TYR A 18 7.97 14.00 -2.89
C TYR A 18 8.03 15.30 -2.09
N LYS A 19 8.92 16.22 -2.45
CA LYS A 19 9.17 17.45 -1.69
C LYS A 19 7.93 18.31 -1.52
N LEU A 20 7.11 18.45 -2.57
CA LEU A 20 5.84 19.19 -2.50
C LEU A 20 4.86 18.54 -1.50
N LEU A 21 4.77 17.20 -1.50
CA LEU A 21 3.90 16.45 -0.60
C LEU A 21 4.37 16.57 0.86
N VAL A 22 5.68 16.50 1.11
CA VAL A 22 6.26 16.67 2.44
C VAL A 22 6.06 18.10 2.94
N ASN A 23 6.39 19.11 2.14
CA ASN A 23 6.28 20.52 2.51
C ASN A 23 4.84 20.97 2.76
N SER A 24 3.85 20.33 2.11
CA SER A 24 2.43 20.59 2.37
C SER A 24 1.93 20.09 3.72
N GLY A 25 2.75 19.32 4.46
CA GLY A 25 2.36 18.64 5.69
C GLY A 25 1.44 17.43 5.47
N LEU A 26 1.09 17.09 4.22
CA LEU A 26 0.20 15.98 3.91
C LEU A 26 0.89 14.61 4.03
N ALA A 27 2.21 14.54 3.80
CA ALA A 27 2.95 13.29 3.83
C ALA A 27 2.83 12.57 5.19
N PHE A 28 3.02 13.33 6.28
CA PHE A 28 3.09 12.84 7.66
C PHE A 28 2.02 13.44 8.58
N GLY A 29 1.10 14.25 8.04
CA GLY A 29 0.14 15.00 8.84
C GLY A 29 -0.99 14.14 9.44
N ALA A 30 -1.53 14.63 10.56
CA ALA A 30 -2.60 13.97 11.31
C ALA A 30 -3.84 13.64 10.46
N LYS A 31 -4.20 14.50 9.50
CA LYS A 31 -5.35 14.26 8.60
C LYS A 31 -5.23 12.92 7.85
N ARG A 32 -4.04 12.60 7.34
CA ARG A 32 -3.78 11.36 6.61
C ARG A 32 -3.83 10.14 7.54
N TRP A 33 -3.28 10.27 8.73
CA TRP A 33 -3.34 9.22 9.76
C TRP A 33 -4.78 8.94 10.21
N VAL A 34 -5.56 9.97 10.51
CA VAL A 34 -6.96 9.84 10.92
C VAL A 34 -7.79 9.21 9.80
N ALA A 35 -7.64 9.65 8.55
CA ALA A 35 -8.33 9.04 7.42
C ALA A 35 -7.96 7.55 7.22
N THR A 36 -6.69 7.19 7.49
CA THR A 36 -6.25 5.78 7.44
C THR A 36 -6.86 4.95 8.58
N LEU A 37 -6.93 5.50 9.79
CA LEU A 37 -7.57 4.86 10.94
C LEU A 37 -9.07 4.68 10.72
N ASP A 38 -9.76 5.70 10.24
CA ASP A 38 -11.18 5.66 9.93
C ASP A 38 -11.49 4.55 8.91
N ARG A 39 -10.71 4.50 7.83
CA ARG A 39 -10.80 3.41 6.84
C ARG A 39 -10.56 2.03 7.44
N GLN A 40 -9.65 1.91 8.42
CA GLN A 40 -9.39 0.65 9.10
C GLN A 40 -10.56 0.26 10.03
N CYS A 41 -11.21 1.21 10.68
CA CYS A 41 -12.43 0.99 11.45
C CYS A 41 -13.58 0.50 10.56
N GLU A 42 -13.82 1.14 9.41
CA GLU A 42 -14.82 0.71 8.43
C GLU A 42 -14.57 -0.73 7.96
N ARG A 43 -13.31 -1.07 7.70
CA ARG A 43 -12.90 -2.41 7.30
C ARG A 43 -13.18 -3.45 8.39
N LEU A 44 -12.82 -3.16 9.64
CA LEU A 44 -13.07 -4.06 10.77
C LEU A 44 -14.58 -4.26 10.97
N ALA A 45 -15.36 -3.19 10.88
CA ALA A 45 -16.82 -3.26 10.93
C ALA A 45 -17.39 -4.16 9.81
N SER A 46 -16.86 -4.04 8.59
CA SER A 46 -17.25 -4.90 7.45
C SER A 46 -16.94 -6.39 7.70
N VAL A 47 -15.78 -6.71 8.30
CA VAL A 47 -15.41 -8.09 8.65
C VAL A 47 -16.31 -8.68 9.76
N MET A 48 -16.79 -7.83 10.67
CA MET A 48 -17.66 -8.23 11.80
C MET A 48 -19.15 -8.28 11.43
N ALA A 49 -19.54 -7.73 10.28
CA ALA A 49 -20.93 -7.70 9.83
C ALA A 49 -21.42 -9.10 9.44
N ASN A 50 -22.25 -9.70 10.29
CA ASN A 50 -22.81 -11.04 10.07
C ASN A 50 -24.20 -11.02 9.37
N ASN A 51 -24.87 -9.87 9.33
CA ASN A 51 -26.28 -9.75 8.92
C ASN A 51 -26.49 -9.00 7.60
N ILE A 52 -25.51 -9.03 6.68
CA ILE A 52 -25.69 -8.37 5.37
C ILE A 52 -26.64 -9.24 4.55
N PRO A 53 -27.82 -8.72 4.12
CA PRO A 53 -28.80 -9.46 3.33
C PRO A 53 -28.14 -10.15 2.13
N SER A 54 -28.55 -11.39 1.85
CA SER A 54 -28.18 -12.12 0.64
C SER A 54 -28.81 -11.54 -0.64
N GLY A 55 -29.66 -10.52 -0.48
CA GLY A 55 -30.25 -9.74 -1.54
C GLY A 55 -29.28 -8.66 -2.02
N ASP A 56 -28.72 -8.92 -3.20
CA ASP A 56 -28.21 -7.99 -4.20
C ASP A 56 -26.67 -7.93 -4.39
N VAL A 57 -26.28 -8.35 -5.60
CA VAL A 57 -25.01 -8.09 -6.30
C VAL A 57 -23.70 -8.46 -5.59
N GLY A 58 -23.30 -9.73 -5.66
CA GLY A 58 -21.92 -10.14 -5.38
C GLY A 58 -21.61 -11.58 -5.80
N VAL A 59 -20.43 -11.80 -6.39
CA VAL A 59 -19.94 -13.14 -6.79
C VAL A 59 -19.80 -14.07 -5.57
N ILE A 60 -19.70 -13.53 -4.35
CA ILE A 60 -19.55 -14.28 -3.11
C ILE A 60 -20.82 -14.14 -2.27
N THR A 61 -21.63 -15.18 -2.25
CA THR A 61 -22.97 -15.20 -1.64
C THR A 61 -22.96 -15.58 -0.16
N THR A 62 -21.90 -16.23 0.34
CA THR A 62 -21.83 -16.70 1.73
C THR A 62 -21.12 -15.71 2.66
N PRO A 63 -21.61 -15.52 3.90
CA PRO A 63 -20.92 -14.71 4.91
C PRO A 63 -19.46 -15.16 5.15
N GLU A 64 -19.22 -16.47 5.19
CA GLU A 64 -17.90 -17.08 5.37
C GLU A 64 -16.99 -16.77 4.18
N GLY A 65 -17.52 -16.84 2.96
CA GLY A 65 -16.81 -16.49 1.74
C GLY A 65 -16.37 -15.02 1.76
N ARG A 66 -17.26 -14.10 2.14
CA ARG A 66 -16.93 -12.67 2.25
C ARG A 66 -15.84 -12.43 3.29
N LYS A 67 -15.96 -13.07 4.46
CA LYS A 67 -14.94 -12.99 5.52
C LYS A 67 -13.58 -13.54 5.06
N SER A 68 -13.58 -14.65 4.33
CA SER A 68 -12.37 -15.22 3.73
C SER A 68 -11.73 -14.26 2.73
N MET A 69 -12.53 -13.64 1.86
CA MET A 69 -12.07 -12.67 0.87
C MET A 69 -11.49 -11.40 1.52
N LEU A 70 -12.14 -10.85 2.54
CA LEU A 70 -11.64 -9.69 3.28
C LEU A 70 -10.31 -9.97 3.98
N LYS A 71 -10.16 -11.16 4.57
CA LYS A 71 -8.89 -11.63 5.15
C LYS A 71 -7.81 -11.83 4.09
N LEU A 72 -8.16 -12.33 2.91
CA LEU A 72 -7.22 -12.47 1.80
C LEU A 72 -6.72 -11.09 1.33
N ALA A 73 -7.65 -10.15 1.09
CA ALA A 73 -7.31 -8.78 0.73
C ALA A 73 -6.41 -8.11 1.79
N GLU A 74 -6.61 -8.42 3.08
CA GLU A 74 -5.73 -7.95 4.17
C GLU A 74 -4.31 -8.43 4.01
N ARG A 75 -4.14 -9.75 3.84
CA ARG A 75 -2.82 -10.34 3.64
C ARG A 75 -2.15 -9.79 2.40
N MET A 76 -2.89 -9.58 1.30
CA MET A 76 -2.35 -8.99 0.07
C MET A 76 -1.82 -7.57 0.31
N VAL A 77 -2.59 -6.71 0.98
CA VAL A 77 -2.16 -5.35 1.33
C VAL A 77 -0.94 -5.37 2.24
N LEU A 78 -0.95 -6.20 3.29
CA LEU A 78 0.17 -6.33 4.22
C LEU A 78 1.43 -6.85 3.52
N SER A 79 1.29 -7.85 2.63
CA SER A 79 2.40 -8.40 1.87
C SER A 79 2.99 -7.38 0.90
N PHE A 80 2.13 -6.61 0.22
CA PHE A 80 2.54 -5.48 -0.62
C PHE A 80 3.30 -4.43 0.20
N CYS A 81 2.71 -3.90 1.27
CA CYS A 81 3.36 -2.90 2.13
C CYS A 81 4.67 -3.42 2.73
N SER A 82 4.75 -4.69 3.08
CA SER A 82 5.98 -5.37 3.50
C SER A 82 7.02 -5.46 2.38
N GLY A 83 6.55 -5.64 1.13
CA GLY A 83 7.30 -5.63 -0.11
C GLY A 83 7.89 -4.28 -0.46
N VAL A 84 7.09 -3.21 -0.46
CA VAL A 84 7.49 -1.85 -0.88
C VAL A 84 8.08 -0.99 0.24
N GLY A 85 7.76 -1.30 1.50
CA GLY A 85 8.24 -0.54 2.65
C GLY A 85 9.73 -0.72 2.90
N ALA A 86 10.42 0.37 3.21
CA ALA A 86 11.77 0.34 3.74
C ALA A 86 11.73 0.31 5.27
N SER A 87 12.56 -0.52 5.88
CA SER A 87 12.83 -0.50 7.32
C SER A 87 14.27 -0.92 7.59
N THR A 88 14.74 -0.79 8.83
CA THR A 88 16.06 -1.29 9.24
C THR A 88 16.24 -2.79 9.01
N ALA A 89 15.14 -3.57 9.00
CA ALA A 89 15.13 -4.99 8.67
C ALA A 89 14.90 -5.29 7.17
N ARG A 90 14.53 -4.27 6.38
CA ARG A 90 14.17 -4.38 4.95
C ARG A 90 14.89 -3.28 4.16
N THR A 91 16.21 -3.41 4.11
CA THR A 91 17.09 -2.46 3.43
C THR A 91 16.96 -2.63 1.92
N TRP A 92 16.69 -1.52 1.24
CA TRP A 92 16.68 -1.44 -0.21
C TRP A 92 18.05 -1.03 -0.72
N THR A 93 18.50 -1.65 -1.80
CA THR A 93 19.75 -1.31 -2.49
C THR A 93 19.42 -0.62 -3.80
N THR A 94 20.02 0.54 -4.05
CA THR A 94 19.91 1.22 -5.34
C THR A 94 20.76 0.49 -6.38
N LEU A 95 20.15 0.13 -7.52
CA LEU A 95 20.89 -0.42 -8.64
C LEU A 95 21.61 0.74 -9.36
N SER A 96 22.93 0.76 -9.27
CA SER A 96 23.78 1.77 -9.91
C SER A 96 24.30 1.24 -11.25
N GLY A 97 24.40 2.07 -12.29
CA GLY A 97 25.19 1.76 -13.50
C GLY A 97 24.44 1.57 -14.83
N SER A 98 23.11 1.73 -14.88
CA SER A 98 22.33 1.63 -16.14
C SER A 98 21.60 2.90 -16.56
N GLY A 99 21.89 4.05 -15.94
CA GLY A 99 21.11 5.29 -16.11
C GLY A 99 19.78 5.31 -15.35
N ALA A 100 19.53 4.30 -14.51
CA ALA A 100 18.33 4.14 -13.71
C ALA A 100 18.62 4.33 -12.21
N ASP A 101 19.08 5.53 -11.83
CA ASP A 101 19.41 5.86 -10.43
C ASP A 101 18.20 5.76 -9.47
N ASP A 102 16.98 5.65 -10.00
CA ASP A 102 15.72 5.54 -9.24
C ASP A 102 15.23 4.10 -9.04
N VAL A 103 15.94 3.07 -9.54
CA VAL A 103 15.54 1.68 -9.34
C VAL A 103 16.17 1.14 -8.06
N ARG A 104 15.32 0.73 -7.12
CA ARG A 104 15.70 0.07 -5.87
C ARG A 104 15.27 -1.38 -5.89
N VAL A 105 16.12 -2.25 -5.36
CA VAL A 105 15.86 -3.68 -5.23
C VAL A 105 16.04 -4.15 -3.79
N MET A 106 15.21 -5.09 -3.37
CA MET A 106 15.30 -5.78 -2.08
C MET A 106 15.11 -7.27 -2.31
N THR A 107 15.97 -8.08 -1.68
CA THR A 107 15.82 -9.54 -1.63
C THR A 107 15.58 -9.96 -0.20
N ARG A 108 14.50 -10.71 0.06
CA ARG A 108 14.24 -11.29 1.38
C ARG A 108 13.92 -12.77 1.29
N LYS A 109 14.36 -13.53 2.29
CA LYS A 109 13.96 -14.93 2.47
C LYS A 109 12.63 -14.98 3.20
N SER A 110 11.63 -15.61 2.59
CA SER A 110 10.30 -15.82 3.16
C SER A 110 10.18 -17.27 3.59
N MET A 111 10.15 -17.54 4.89
CA MET A 111 10.02 -18.90 5.43
C MET A 111 8.69 -19.10 6.17
N ASP A 112 8.19 -18.07 6.84
CA ASP A 112 7.07 -18.17 7.77
C ASP A 112 5.87 -17.27 7.37
N ASP A 113 5.67 -17.01 6.07
CA ASP A 113 4.58 -16.15 5.57
C ASP A 113 3.34 -17.01 5.24
N PRO A 114 2.25 -16.95 6.03
CA PRO A 114 1.08 -17.81 5.83
C PRO A 114 0.41 -17.56 4.47
N GLY A 115 0.30 -18.63 3.66
CA GLY A 115 -0.27 -18.57 2.33
C GLY A 115 0.73 -18.26 1.21
N ARG A 116 2.03 -18.18 1.52
CA ARG A 116 3.11 -18.07 0.53
C ARG A 116 4.09 -19.24 0.70
N PRO A 117 4.50 -19.91 -0.40
CA PRO A 117 5.49 -20.97 -0.31
C PRO A 117 6.85 -20.43 0.19
N PRO A 118 7.63 -21.23 0.94
CA PRO A 118 8.97 -20.85 1.35
C PRO A 118 9.86 -20.55 0.14
N GLY A 119 10.62 -19.45 0.20
CA GLY A 119 11.48 -19.08 -0.92
C GLY A 119 12.07 -17.69 -0.83
N ILE A 120 12.70 -17.27 -1.94
CA ILE A 120 13.28 -15.94 -2.09
C ILE A 120 12.22 -15.02 -2.71
N VAL A 121 12.06 -13.84 -2.13
CA VAL A 121 11.21 -12.78 -2.63
C VAL A 121 12.09 -11.64 -3.10
N LEU A 122 12.04 -11.37 -4.41
CA LEU A 122 12.65 -10.20 -5.02
C LEU A 122 11.60 -9.10 -5.13
N SER A 123 11.91 -7.91 -4.66
CA SER A 123 11.09 -6.70 -4.82
C SER A 123 11.91 -5.65 -5.57
N ALA A 124 11.34 -5.07 -6.60
CA ALA A 124 11.91 -3.93 -7.32
C ALA A 124 10.91 -2.78 -7.28
N ALA A 125 11.40 -1.57 -7.04
CA ALA A 125 10.59 -0.37 -7.01
C ALA A 125 11.32 0.77 -7.72
N THR A 126 10.58 1.53 -8.49
CA THR A 126 11.03 2.80 -9.07
C THR A 126 9.94 3.84 -8.86
N SER A 127 10.28 5.11 -9.06
CA SER A 127 9.34 6.21 -8.89
C SER A 127 9.64 7.27 -9.94
N PHE A 128 8.58 7.76 -10.57
CA PHE A 128 8.66 8.80 -11.58
C PHE A 128 7.47 9.75 -11.43
N TRP A 129 7.61 10.94 -11.98
CA TRP A 129 6.58 11.97 -11.92
C TRP A 129 5.66 11.89 -13.15
N ILE A 130 4.35 12.00 -12.92
CA ILE A 130 3.34 12.08 -13.99
C ILE A 130 2.56 13.39 -13.80
N PRO A 131 2.46 14.27 -14.83
CA PRO A 131 1.73 15.53 -14.75
C PRO A 131 0.22 15.33 -14.94
N VAL A 132 -0.37 14.36 -14.25
CA VAL A 132 -1.79 13.99 -14.36
C VAL A 132 -2.37 13.83 -12.96
N GLN A 133 -3.66 14.15 -12.79
CA GLN A 133 -4.34 14.00 -11.50
C GLN A 133 -4.29 12.54 -11.01
N PRO A 134 -3.99 12.28 -9.72
CA PRO A 134 -3.87 10.92 -9.18
C PRO A 134 -5.08 10.02 -9.43
N LYS A 135 -6.30 10.59 -9.40
CA LYS A 135 -7.54 9.85 -9.67
C LYS A 135 -7.56 9.27 -11.09
N ARG A 136 -7.12 10.03 -12.09
CA ARG A 136 -7.07 9.58 -13.49
C ARG A 136 -6.04 8.47 -13.68
N VAL A 137 -4.88 8.56 -13.02
CA VAL A 137 -3.87 7.49 -13.04
C VAL A 137 -4.41 6.24 -12.36
N PHE A 138 -5.08 6.37 -11.21
CA PHE A 138 -5.69 5.24 -10.52
C PHE A 138 -6.80 4.56 -11.34
N ASP A 139 -7.68 5.35 -11.94
CA ASP A 139 -8.75 4.83 -12.79
C ASP A 139 -8.16 4.11 -14.03
N PHE A 140 -7.10 4.65 -14.62
CA PHE A 140 -6.36 4.00 -15.71
C PHE A 140 -5.73 2.67 -15.28
N LEU A 141 -5.04 2.62 -14.13
CA LEU A 141 -4.36 1.39 -13.65
C LEU A 141 -5.33 0.28 -13.22
N ARG A 142 -6.56 0.64 -12.82
CA ARG A 142 -7.59 -0.32 -12.41
C ARG A 142 -8.41 -0.84 -13.59
N ASP A 143 -8.48 -0.11 -14.71
CA ASP A 143 -9.19 -0.56 -15.90
C ASP A 143 -8.53 -1.82 -16.48
N GLU A 144 -9.33 -2.84 -16.75
CA GLU A 144 -8.80 -4.08 -17.30
C GLU A 144 -8.45 -3.95 -18.78
N ASN A 145 -9.10 -3.00 -19.48
CA ASN A 145 -8.91 -2.75 -20.90
C ASN A 145 -7.61 -2.00 -21.21
N SER A 146 -7.01 -1.34 -20.21
CA SER A 146 -5.75 -0.60 -20.36
C SER A 146 -4.50 -1.45 -20.06
N ARG A 147 -4.66 -2.73 -19.69
CA ARG A 147 -3.54 -3.59 -19.25
C ARG A 147 -2.46 -3.84 -20.30
N SER A 148 -2.78 -3.67 -21.58
CA SER A 148 -1.85 -3.87 -22.70
C SER A 148 -1.12 -2.61 -23.15
N GLU A 149 -1.52 -1.45 -22.63
CA GLU A 149 -0.89 -0.15 -22.94
C GLU A 149 0.44 0.04 -22.18
#